data_AF-A0A3D5QYD5-F1
#
_entry.id   AF-A0A3D5QYD5-F1
#
_cell.length_a   1.000
_cell.length_b   1.000
_cell.length_c   1.000
_cell.angle_alpha   90.00
_cell.angle_beta   90.00
_cell.angle_gamma   90.00
#
_symmetry.space_group_name_H-M   'P 1'
#
loop_
_entity.id
_entity.type
_entity.pdbx_description
1 polymer ?
#
loop_
_entity_poly.entity_id
_entity_poly.type
_entity_poly.pdbx_seq_one_letter_code
_entity_poly.pdbx_strand_id
1 'polypeptide(L)'
;MSKQLMELIKKEIMILLRDKQTILLLFLMPVALILFLSLAMEGVWADKLTGRKIQLVIENESRSPKANLLQEKIKSNKLISPVVRPQGMEDDQLFADGKAQAVVTIPKGFEEGDQPVEMYFDPIIDIGYKIAIRSLITSLTVEVVMGIDNLEGVIAGLLVEKTKPNKEFPTPLQ
;
A
#
# COMPACT_ATOMS: atom_id res chain seq x y z
N MET A 1 2.48 29.75 44.06
CA MET A 1 3.44 28.63 44.05
C MET A 1 4.51 28.93 45.11
N SER A 2 4.70 28.05 46.09
CA SER A 2 5.55 28.32 47.28
C SER A 2 7.00 28.61 46.85
N LYS A 3 7.60 29.70 47.34
CA LYS A 3 9.02 30.05 47.08
C LYS A 3 9.95 28.88 47.41
N GLN A 4 9.58 28.03 48.37
CA GLN A 4 10.34 26.84 48.75
C GLN A 4 10.38 25.78 47.63
N LEU A 5 9.30 25.62 46.87
CA LEU A 5 9.26 24.69 45.73
C LEU A 5 10.21 25.14 44.62
N MET A 6 10.28 26.45 44.37
CA MET A 6 11.16 27.01 43.34
C MET A 6 12.64 26.86 43.70
N GLU A 7 13.00 27.04 44.97
CA GLU A 7 14.36 26.79 45.46
C GLU A 7 14.72 25.30 45.44
N LEU A 8 13.75 24.41 45.69
CA LEU A 8 13.95 22.97 45.57
C LEU A 8 14.22 22.54 44.12
N ILE A 9 13.42 23.03 43.16
CA ILE A 9 13.60 22.77 41.72
C ILE A 9 14.97 23.30 41.24
N LYS A 10 15.36 24.50 41.65
CA LYS A 10 16.68 25.06 41.31
C LYS A 10 17.81 24.18 41.83
N LYS A 11 17.68 23.68 43.06
CA LYS A 11 18.68 22.79 43.67
C LYS A 11 18.81 21.49 42.91
N GLU A 12 17.69 20.85 42.53
CA GLU A 12 17.71 19.64 41.72
C GLU A 12 18.28 19.87 40.31
N ILE A 13 17.86 20.93 39.61
CA ILE A 13 18.40 21.27 38.29
C ILE A 13 19.92 21.51 38.37
N MET A 14 20.41 22.21 39.40
CA MET A 14 21.84 22.43 39.59
C MET A 14 22.61 21.13 39.85
N ILE A 15 22.04 20.20 40.60
CA ILE A 15 22.62 18.87 40.85
C ILE A 15 22.67 18.06 39.55
N LEU A 16 21.57 18.04 38.79
CA LEU A 16 21.50 17.36 37.50
C LEU A 16 22.52 17.94 36.50
N LEU A 17 22.62 19.27 36.39
CA LEU A 17 23.59 19.96 35.53
C LEU A 17 25.06 19.68 35.87
N ARG A 18 25.34 19.38 37.15
CA ARG A 18 26.70 19.03 37.59
C ARG A 18 27.04 17.57 37.24
N ASP A 19 26.05 16.70 37.19
CA ASP A 19 26.23 15.30 36.81
C ASP A 19 26.11 15.11 35.29
N LYS A 20 27.24 15.36 34.62
CA LYS A 20 27.37 15.19 33.16
C LYS A 20 27.10 13.77 32.69
N GLN A 21 27.35 12.75 33.52
CA GLN A 21 27.13 11.36 33.15
C GLN A 21 25.63 11.05 33.10
N THR A 22 24.90 11.47 34.13
CA THR A 22 23.44 11.30 34.20
C THR A 22 22.73 12.07 33.09
N ILE A 23 23.14 13.31 32.80
CA ILE A 23 22.58 14.07 31.66
C ILE A 23 22.84 13.35 30.34
N LEU A 24 24.08 12.89 30.11
CA LEU A 24 24.41 12.19 28.88
C LEU A 24 23.54 10.94 28.72
N LEU A 25 23.36 10.15 29.78
CA LEU A 25 22.54 8.93 29.74
C LEU A 25 21.06 9.25 29.48
N LEU A 26 20.53 10.29 30.12
CA LEU A 26 19.13 10.73 30.00
C LEU A 26 18.76 11.15 28.56
N PHE A 27 19.71 11.69 27.79
CA PHE A 27 19.50 12.04 26.38
C PHE A 27 19.97 10.95 25.41
N LEU A 28 21.10 10.30 25.66
CA LEU A 28 21.69 9.34 24.73
C LEU A 28 20.87 8.06 24.63
N MET A 29 20.30 7.58 25.74
CA MET A 29 19.47 6.38 25.75
C MET A 29 18.21 6.51 24.87
N PRO A 30 17.34 7.54 25.04
CA PRO A 30 16.17 7.69 24.18
C PRO A 30 16.56 8.01 22.73
N VAL A 31 17.63 8.76 22.48
CA VAL A 31 18.11 9.02 21.11
C VAL A 31 18.54 7.72 20.43
N ALA A 32 19.33 6.88 21.11
CA ALA A 32 19.73 5.57 20.58
C ALA A 32 18.51 4.70 20.28
N LEU A 33 17.52 4.65 21.20
CA LEU A 33 16.28 3.91 20.98
C LEU A 33 15.52 4.42 19.75
N ILE A 34 15.34 5.74 19.61
CA ILE A 34 14.67 6.34 18.45
C ILE A 34 15.43 6.02 17.17
N LEU A 35 16.77 6.09 17.18
CA LEU A 35 17.59 5.73 16.03
C LEU A 35 17.43 4.25 15.66
N PHE A 36 17.47 3.33 16.63
CA PHE A 36 17.24 1.91 16.37
C PHE A 36 15.84 1.64 15.83
N LEU A 37 14.82 2.28 16.39
CA LEU A 37 13.45 2.18 15.89
C LEU A 37 13.33 2.77 14.49
N SER A 38 13.94 3.92 14.22
CA SER A 38 13.95 4.55 12.90
C SER A 38 14.68 3.71 11.88
N LEU A 39 15.84 3.12 12.20
CA LEU A 39 16.59 2.25 11.30
C LEU A 39 15.86 0.91 11.06
N ALA A 40 15.29 0.32 12.12
CA ALA A 40 14.47 -0.88 12.01
C ALA A 40 13.21 -0.61 11.17
N MET A 41 12.61 0.57 11.32
CA MET A 41 11.51 1.01 10.48
C MET A 41 11.99 1.33 9.06
N GLU A 42 13.12 1.98 8.84
CA GLU A 42 13.59 2.29 7.49
C GLU A 42 13.74 1.03 6.63
N GLY A 43 14.15 -0.11 7.20
CA GLY A 43 14.11 -1.40 6.52
C GLY A 43 12.69 -1.87 6.15
N VAL A 44 11.72 -1.73 7.07
CA VAL A 44 10.31 -2.09 6.86
C VAL A 44 9.58 -1.11 5.92
N TRP A 45 9.93 0.17 5.99
CA TRP A 45 9.33 1.25 5.24
C TRP A 45 9.97 1.40 3.86
N ALA A 46 11.26 1.08 3.66
CA ALA A 46 11.83 0.90 2.33
C ALA A 46 11.10 -0.23 1.60
N ASP A 47 10.83 -1.35 2.27
CA ASP A 47 10.05 -2.45 1.67
C ASP A 47 8.59 -2.07 1.34
N LYS A 48 8.00 -1.11 2.08
CA LYS A 48 6.60 -0.66 1.88
C LYS A 48 6.45 0.57 0.96
N LEU A 49 7.40 1.51 0.97
CA LEU A 49 7.33 2.79 0.25
C LEU A 49 8.11 2.76 -1.07
N THR A 50 9.22 2.03 -1.18
CA THR A 50 9.92 1.83 -2.45
C THR A 50 9.43 0.58 -3.16
N GLY A 51 8.20 0.63 -3.65
CA GLY A 51 7.75 -0.19 -4.78
C GLY A 51 8.18 -1.66 -4.74
N ARG A 52 7.74 -2.42 -3.73
CA ARG A 52 7.64 -3.88 -3.92
C ARG A 52 6.75 -4.10 -5.13
N LYS A 53 7.39 -4.34 -6.27
CA LYS A 53 6.70 -4.83 -7.45
C LYS A 53 5.99 -6.11 -7.01
N ILE A 54 4.68 -6.08 -7.01
CA ILE A 54 3.84 -7.16 -6.51
C ILE A 54 4.19 -8.38 -7.36
N GLN A 55 4.80 -9.38 -6.72
CA GLN A 55 5.20 -10.61 -7.39
C GLN A 55 3.94 -11.39 -7.72
N LEU A 56 3.59 -11.38 -8.99
CA LEU A 56 2.29 -11.85 -9.46
C LEU A 56 2.50 -12.91 -10.53
N VAL A 57 1.89 -14.07 -10.33
CA VAL A 57 1.84 -15.13 -11.34
C VAL A 57 0.61 -14.91 -12.18
N ILE A 58 0.77 -14.87 -13.50
CA ILE A 58 -0.35 -14.69 -14.44
C ILE A 58 -0.49 -15.98 -15.24
N GLU A 59 -1.63 -16.64 -15.09
CA GLU A 59 -1.98 -17.84 -15.85
C GLU A 59 -3.06 -17.49 -16.87
N ASN A 60 -2.72 -17.65 -18.14
CA ASN A 60 -3.64 -17.38 -19.23
C ASN A 60 -4.07 -18.70 -19.88
N GLU A 61 -5.22 -19.21 -19.43
CA GLU A 61 -5.81 -20.44 -19.97
C GLU A 61 -6.65 -20.20 -21.22
N SER A 62 -7.17 -18.98 -21.38
CA SER A 62 -8.01 -18.57 -22.51
C SER A 62 -7.23 -18.48 -23.83
N ARG A 63 -5.96 -18.05 -23.78
CA ARG A 63 -5.07 -17.80 -24.94
C ARG A 63 -5.65 -16.86 -26.01
N SER A 64 -6.74 -16.18 -25.69
CA SER A 64 -7.48 -15.36 -26.61
C SER A 64 -6.80 -13.99 -26.84
N PRO A 65 -7.09 -13.28 -27.95
CA PRO A 65 -6.53 -11.96 -28.19
C PRO A 65 -6.77 -10.97 -27.04
N LYS A 66 -7.99 -10.93 -26.46
CA LYS A 66 -8.28 -10.08 -25.30
C LYS A 66 -7.53 -10.51 -24.03
N ALA A 67 -7.43 -11.82 -23.77
CA ALA A 67 -6.69 -12.32 -22.62
C ALA A 67 -5.19 -12.01 -22.71
N ASN A 68 -4.61 -12.07 -23.92
CA ASN A 68 -3.22 -11.70 -24.16
C ASN A 68 -2.98 -10.19 -23.93
N LEU A 69 -3.91 -9.34 -24.36
CA LEU A 69 -3.85 -7.89 -24.09
C LEU A 69 -3.91 -7.58 -22.59
N LEU A 70 -4.78 -8.26 -21.85
CA LEU A 70 -4.87 -8.12 -20.39
C LEU A 70 -3.56 -8.56 -19.73
N GLN A 71 -3.01 -9.70 -20.13
CA GLN A 71 -1.73 -10.19 -19.62
C GLN A 71 -0.59 -9.18 -19.86
N GLU A 72 -0.51 -8.59 -21.06
CA GLU A 72 0.51 -7.58 -21.38
C GLU A 72 0.32 -6.27 -20.58
N LYS A 73 -0.93 -5.81 -20.40
CA LYS A 73 -1.24 -4.63 -19.57
C LYS A 73 -0.89 -4.85 -18.10
N ILE A 74 -1.11 -6.05 -17.57
CA ILE A 74 -0.72 -6.41 -16.20
C ILE A 74 0.82 -6.46 -16.10
N LYS A 75 1.51 -7.09 -17.05
CA LYS A 75 2.99 -7.19 -17.06
C LYS A 75 3.71 -5.86 -17.23
N SER A 76 3.13 -4.92 -17.98
CA SER A 76 3.71 -3.60 -18.25
C SER A 76 3.50 -2.59 -17.11
N ASN A 77 2.69 -2.93 -16.10
CA ASN A 77 2.48 -2.06 -14.96
C ASN A 77 3.72 -1.99 -14.06
N LYS A 78 4.20 -0.76 -13.79
CA LYS A 78 5.40 -0.51 -12.97
C LYS A 78 5.31 -1.06 -11.54
N LEU A 79 4.09 -1.33 -11.06
CA LEU A 79 3.80 -1.84 -9.72
C LEU A 79 3.81 -3.38 -9.65
N ILE A 80 3.97 -4.09 -10.77
CA ILE A 80 3.89 -5.56 -10.84
C ILE A 80 5.21 -6.15 -11.30
N SER A 81 5.65 -7.24 -10.65
CA SER A 81 6.76 -8.07 -11.12
C SER A 81 6.19 -9.42 -11.54
N PRO A 82 6.06 -9.71 -12.84
CA PRO A 82 5.57 -11.00 -13.26
C PRO A 82 6.57 -12.09 -12.86
N VAL A 83 6.09 -13.13 -12.18
CA VAL A 83 6.89 -14.31 -11.81
C VAL A 83 6.35 -15.50 -12.59
N VAL A 84 7.26 -16.29 -13.16
CA VAL A 84 6.89 -17.53 -13.86
C VAL A 84 6.73 -18.64 -12.83
N ARG A 85 5.58 -19.33 -12.85
CA ARG A 85 5.34 -20.52 -12.02
C ARG A 85 6.35 -21.62 -12.39
N PRO A 86 7.15 -22.13 -11.43
CA PRO A 86 7.95 -23.33 -11.64
C PRO A 86 7.04 -24.53 -11.93
N GLN A 87 7.39 -25.38 -12.90
CA GLN A 87 6.57 -26.55 -13.26
C GLN A 87 6.41 -27.50 -12.07
N GLY A 88 5.16 -27.85 -11.72
CA GLY A 88 4.83 -28.80 -10.65
C GLY A 88 4.71 -28.22 -9.24
N MET A 89 4.72 -26.88 -9.09
CA MET A 89 4.54 -26.21 -7.80
C MET A 89 3.11 -25.72 -7.64
N GLU A 90 2.44 -26.12 -6.55
CA GLU A 90 1.10 -25.65 -6.20
C GLU A 90 1.13 -24.22 -5.64
N ASP A 91 0.00 -23.52 -5.73
CA ASP A 91 -0.21 -22.14 -5.29
C ASP A 91 0.25 -21.94 -3.83
N ASP A 92 -0.07 -22.89 -2.95
CA ASP A 92 0.30 -22.84 -1.53
C ASP A 92 1.82 -22.89 -1.31
N GLN A 93 2.56 -23.63 -2.14
CA GLN A 93 4.03 -23.69 -2.07
C GLN A 93 4.68 -22.43 -2.64
N LEU A 94 4.05 -21.80 -3.65
CA LEU A 94 4.47 -20.51 -4.20
C LEU A 94 4.37 -19.38 -3.19
N PHE A 95 3.30 -19.38 -2.39
CA PHE A 95 3.10 -18.42 -1.31
C PHE A 95 4.06 -18.70 -0.14
N ALA A 96 4.23 -19.97 0.26
CA ALA A 96 5.13 -20.36 1.34
C ALA A 96 6.60 -20.00 1.09
N ASP A 97 7.06 -20.13 -0.16
CA ASP A 97 8.42 -19.75 -0.58
C ASP A 97 8.60 -18.23 -0.75
N GLY A 98 7.54 -17.42 -0.60
CA GLY A 98 7.56 -15.96 -0.80
C GLY A 98 7.85 -15.53 -2.24
N LYS A 99 7.72 -16.45 -3.20
CA LYS A 99 8.00 -16.22 -4.64
C LYS A 99 6.85 -15.53 -5.36
N ALA A 100 5.64 -15.64 -4.84
CA ALA A 100 4.47 -14.92 -5.35
C ALA A 100 3.61 -14.42 -4.19
N GLN A 101 2.93 -13.28 -4.39
CA GLN A 101 2.00 -12.69 -3.44
C GLN A 101 0.53 -12.83 -3.91
N ALA A 102 0.34 -13.00 -5.22
CA ALA A 102 -0.95 -13.27 -5.82
C ALA A 102 -0.79 -14.12 -7.10
N VAL A 103 -1.76 -14.98 -7.37
CA VAL A 103 -1.93 -15.71 -8.61
C VAL A 103 -3.19 -15.20 -9.27
N VAL A 104 -3.10 -14.84 -10.55
CA VAL A 104 -4.22 -14.35 -11.36
C VAL A 104 -4.44 -15.31 -12.51
N THR A 105 -5.60 -15.94 -12.54
CA THR A 105 -5.99 -16.92 -13.55
C THR A 105 -7.06 -16.32 -14.46
N ILE A 106 -6.77 -16.26 -15.76
CA ILE A 106 -7.69 -15.81 -16.79
C ILE A 106 -8.35 -17.06 -17.41
N PRO A 107 -9.62 -17.35 -17.06
CA PRO A 107 -10.27 -18.59 -17.46
C PRO A 107 -10.71 -18.56 -18.93
N LYS A 108 -10.99 -19.74 -19.48
CA LYS A 108 -11.54 -19.91 -20.83
C LYS A 108 -12.97 -19.34 -20.87
N GLY A 109 -13.27 -18.47 -21.83
CA GLY A 109 -14.57 -17.77 -21.91
C GLY A 109 -14.53 -16.32 -21.41
N PHE A 110 -13.36 -15.81 -21.03
CA PHE A 110 -13.14 -14.41 -20.68
C PHE A 110 -13.61 -13.41 -21.77
N GLU A 111 -13.54 -13.77 -23.06
CA GLU A 111 -13.91 -12.85 -24.15
C GLU A 111 -15.39 -12.54 -24.24
N GLU A 112 -16.21 -13.51 -23.84
CA GLU A 112 -17.67 -13.45 -23.85
C GLU A 112 -18.22 -12.83 -22.56
N GLY A 113 -17.34 -12.61 -21.56
CA GLY A 113 -17.72 -12.06 -20.25
C GLY A 113 -18.40 -13.06 -19.32
N ASP A 114 -18.43 -14.34 -19.70
CA ASP A 114 -19.17 -15.38 -18.98
C ASP A 114 -18.40 -15.91 -17.75
N GLN A 115 -17.08 -15.74 -17.74
CA GLN A 115 -16.21 -16.13 -16.61
C GLN A 115 -15.30 -14.98 -16.16
N PRO A 116 -15.40 -14.53 -14.89
CA PRO A 116 -14.55 -13.49 -14.35
C PRO A 116 -13.13 -14.01 -14.08
N VAL A 117 -12.16 -13.09 -14.02
CA VAL A 117 -10.78 -13.40 -13.65
C VAL A 117 -10.71 -13.88 -12.19
N GLU A 118 -10.07 -15.03 -11.97
CA GLU A 118 -9.87 -15.59 -10.63
C GLU A 118 -8.57 -15.06 -10.03
N MET A 119 -8.59 -14.75 -8.73
CA MET A 119 -7.45 -14.22 -8.01
C MET A 119 -7.26 -14.95 -6.69
N TYR A 120 -6.13 -15.61 -6.54
CA TYR A 120 -5.71 -16.27 -5.30
C TYR A 120 -4.64 -15.41 -4.64
N PHE A 121 -4.85 -15.05 -3.38
CA PHE A 121 -3.96 -14.19 -2.62
C PHE A 121 -3.30 -14.99 -1.50
N ASP A 122 -2.05 -14.66 -1.20
CA ASP A 122 -1.37 -15.15 0.00
C ASP A 122 -2.24 -14.83 1.25
N PRO A 123 -2.49 -15.80 2.15
CA PRO A 123 -3.27 -15.57 3.37
C PRO A 123 -2.67 -14.49 4.28
N ILE A 124 -1.34 -14.33 4.28
CA ILE A 124 -0.59 -13.42 5.18
C ILE A 124 -0.53 -12.00 4.61
N ILE A 125 -0.89 -11.78 3.35
CA ILE A 125 -0.83 -10.45 2.73
C ILE A 125 -1.84 -9.48 3.36
N ASP A 126 -1.37 -8.23 3.53
CA ASP A 126 -2.12 -7.13 4.11
C ASP A 126 -3.40 -6.80 3.30
N ILE A 127 -4.46 -6.45 4.03
CA ILE A 127 -5.80 -6.20 3.46
C ILE A 127 -5.77 -5.01 2.47
N GLY A 128 -4.98 -3.98 2.75
CA GLY A 128 -4.83 -2.83 1.86
C GLY A 128 -4.24 -3.22 0.51
N TYR A 129 -3.27 -4.13 0.52
CA TYR A 129 -2.67 -4.67 -0.72
C TYR A 129 -3.65 -5.54 -1.50
N LYS A 130 -4.46 -6.38 -0.84
CA LYS A 130 -5.53 -7.16 -1.50
C LYS A 130 -6.51 -6.25 -2.24
N ILE A 131 -6.93 -5.16 -1.61
CA ILE A 131 -7.85 -4.18 -2.19
C ILE A 131 -7.21 -3.47 -3.38
N ALA A 132 -5.96 -3.04 -3.26
CA ALA A 132 -5.24 -2.36 -4.34
C ALA A 132 -5.06 -3.26 -5.58
N ILE A 133 -4.62 -4.51 -5.40
CA ILE A 133 -4.47 -5.48 -6.50
C ILE A 133 -5.83 -5.76 -7.15
N ARG A 134 -6.86 -6.05 -6.34
CA ARG A 134 -8.21 -6.32 -6.85
C ARG A 134 -8.73 -5.14 -7.67
N SER A 135 -8.56 -3.90 -7.19
CA SER A 135 -8.99 -2.70 -7.92
C SER A 135 -8.25 -2.55 -9.25
N LEU A 136 -6.93 -2.76 -9.25
CA LEU A 136 -6.09 -2.63 -10.44
C LEU A 136 -6.42 -3.69 -11.49
N ILE A 137 -6.54 -4.96 -11.10
CA ILE A 137 -6.92 -6.05 -12.02
C ILE A 137 -8.33 -5.84 -12.54
N THR A 138 -9.25 -5.40 -11.67
CA THR A 138 -10.64 -5.08 -12.08
C THR A 138 -10.66 -3.95 -13.10
N SER A 139 -9.93 -2.85 -12.86
CA SER A 139 -9.91 -1.72 -13.80
C SER A 139 -9.33 -2.11 -15.16
N LEU A 140 -8.22 -2.87 -15.18
CA LEU A 140 -7.62 -3.38 -16.41
C LEU A 140 -8.54 -4.38 -17.14
N THR A 141 -9.23 -5.23 -16.39
CA THR A 141 -10.19 -6.18 -16.95
C THR A 141 -11.35 -5.45 -17.62
N VAL A 142 -11.90 -4.44 -16.97
CA VAL A 142 -12.99 -3.63 -17.51
C VAL A 142 -12.54 -2.85 -18.75
N GLU A 143 -11.34 -2.26 -18.73
CA GLU A 143 -10.73 -1.57 -19.88
C GLU A 143 -10.65 -2.49 -21.10
N VAL A 144 -10.14 -3.72 -20.91
CA VAL A 144 -9.96 -4.70 -21.99
C VAL A 144 -11.27 -5.31 -22.48
N VAL A 145 -12.22 -5.62 -21.58
CA VAL A 145 -13.50 -6.24 -21.95
C VAL A 145 -14.41 -5.23 -22.65
N MET A 146 -14.49 -4.00 -22.13
CA MET A 146 -15.36 -2.97 -22.68
C MET A 146 -14.72 -2.20 -23.86
N GLY A 147 -13.41 -2.38 -24.10
CA GLY A 147 -12.68 -1.65 -25.16
C GLY A 147 -12.66 -0.13 -24.93
N ILE A 148 -12.78 0.30 -23.67
CA ILE A 148 -12.83 1.71 -23.30
C ILE A 148 -11.43 2.10 -22.83
N ASP A 149 -10.65 2.71 -23.72
CA ASP A 149 -9.29 3.19 -23.43
C ASP A 149 -9.24 4.30 -22.35
N ASN A 150 -10.39 4.75 -21.82
CA ASN A 150 -10.47 5.85 -20.86
C ASN A 150 -11.65 5.72 -19.88
N LEU A 151 -11.51 4.84 -18.88
CA LEU A 151 -12.47 4.66 -17.80
C LEU A 151 -12.63 5.94 -16.94
N GLU A 152 -11.55 6.72 -16.80
CA GLU A 152 -11.52 7.98 -16.04
C GLU A 152 -12.46 9.02 -16.65
N GLY A 153 -12.56 9.09 -17.99
CA GLY A 153 -13.51 9.97 -18.68
C GLY A 153 -14.98 9.62 -18.44
N VAL A 154 -15.30 8.33 -18.30
CA VAL A 154 -16.67 7.87 -18.03
C VAL A 154 -17.04 8.08 -16.56
N ILE A 155 -16.10 7.82 -15.63
CA ILE A 155 -16.30 8.06 -14.20
C ILE A 155 -16.44 9.56 -13.92
N ALA A 156 -15.65 10.41 -14.58
CA ALA A 156 -15.78 11.87 -14.48
C ALA A 156 -17.13 12.39 -15.02
N GLY A 157 -17.73 11.71 -16.01
CA GLY A 157 -19.08 12.02 -16.50
C GLY A 157 -20.21 11.54 -15.58
N LEU A 158 -19.96 10.54 -14.74
CA LEU A 158 -20.94 9.96 -13.82
C LEU A 158 -20.88 10.57 -12.41
N LEU A 159 -19.74 11.17 -12.03
CA LEU A 159 -19.57 11.93 -10.78
C LEU A 159 -19.94 13.40 -10.97
N VAL A 160 -21.23 13.72 -10.83
CA VAL A 160 -21.64 15.12 -10.60
C VAL A 160 -21.46 15.43 -9.13
N GLU A 161 -20.29 15.97 -8.77
CA GLU A 161 -20.06 16.50 -7.43
C GLU A 161 -20.90 17.77 -7.24
N LYS A 162 -22.13 17.63 -6.73
CA LYS A 162 -22.95 18.78 -6.33
C LYS A 162 -22.47 19.34 -5.00
N THR A 163 -21.41 20.13 -5.03
CA THR A 163 -21.10 21.04 -3.93
C THR A 163 -22.20 22.10 -3.88
N LYS A 164 -23.10 22.02 -2.89
CA LYS A 164 -24.00 23.13 -2.57
C LYS A 164 -23.13 24.35 -2.26
N PRO A 165 -23.40 25.54 -2.83
CA PRO A 165 -22.73 26.76 -2.40
C PRO A 165 -23.00 26.94 -0.91
N ASN A 166 -21.91 27.02 -0.14
CA ASN A 166 -21.94 27.26 1.29
C ASN A 166 -22.75 28.54 1.53
N LYS A 167 -23.83 28.44 2.32
CA LYS A 167 -24.66 29.57 2.70
C LYS A 167 -23.74 30.72 3.15
N GLU A 168 -23.97 31.89 2.59
CA GLU A 168 -23.34 33.13 3.01
C GLU A 168 -23.42 33.23 4.53
N PHE A 169 -22.27 33.16 5.18
CA PHE A 169 -22.16 33.49 6.60
C PHE A 169 -22.45 34.99 6.71
N PRO A 170 -23.43 35.42 7.52
CA PRO A 170 -23.62 36.85 7.76
C PRO A 170 -22.36 37.37 8.44
N THR A 171 -21.70 38.33 7.78
CA THR A 171 -20.65 39.16 8.38
C THR A 171 -21.17 39.73 9.70
N PRO A 172 -20.47 39.54 10.83
CA PRO A 172 -20.87 40.19 12.07
C PRO A 172 -20.75 41.70 11.88
N LEU A 173 -21.92 42.33 12.04
CA LEU A 173 -22.24 43.72 12.38
C LEU A 173 -21.06 44.70 12.57
N GLN A 174 -21.21 45.82 11.86
CA GLN A 174 -20.98 47.22 12.28
C GLN A 174 -19.70 47.57 13.04
#